data_AF-A0A935VT09-F1
#
_entry.id   AF-A0A935VT09-F1
#
_cell.length_a   1.000
_cell.length_b   1.000
_cell.length_c   1.000
_cell.angle_alpha   90.00
_cell.angle_beta   90.00
_cell.angle_gamma   90.00
#
_symmetry.space_group_name_H-M   'P 1'
#
loop_
_entity.id
_entity.type
_entity.pdbx_description
1 polymer ?
#
loop_
_entity_poly.entity_id
_entity_poly.type
_entity_poly.pdbx_seq_one_letter_code
_entity_poly.pdbx_strand_id
1 'polypeptide(L)'
;MKKLLKTLQCNQGKPAKPIRLMVSLLILKQLRNLSDESVVGQWAENAYYQYFGGEKLFSVKPPCVPTELVEFRKRIGEAGSELILKKVSVSMVKMPMMII
;
A
#
# COMPACT_ATOMS: atom_id res chain seq x y z
N MET A 1 11.44 -11.94 2.07
CA MET A 1 10.00 -11.57 2.10
C MET A 1 9.16 -12.39 3.08
N LYS A 2 9.30 -13.73 3.15
CA LYS A 2 8.54 -14.56 4.11
C LYS A 2 8.79 -14.24 5.60
N LYS A 3 10.00 -13.77 5.96
CA LYS A 3 10.34 -13.39 7.35
C LYS A 3 9.60 -12.12 7.84
N LEU A 4 9.25 -11.20 6.93
CA LEU A 4 8.46 -10.01 7.25
C LEU A 4 6.97 -10.32 7.44
N LEU A 5 6.46 -11.38 6.78
CA LEU A 5 5.07 -11.82 6.90
C LEU A 5 4.74 -12.38 8.28
N LYS A 6 5.68 -13.10 8.90
CA LYS A 6 5.46 -13.80 10.18
C LYS A 6 5.36 -12.84 11.37
N THR A 7 6.04 -11.70 11.33
CA THR A 7 6.02 -10.69 12.40
C THR A 7 4.72 -9.87 12.44
N LEU A 8 3.89 -9.94 11.39
CA LEU A 8 2.63 -9.19 11.31
C LEU A 8 1.40 -9.99 11.77
N GLN A 9 1.56 -11.29 12.08
CA GLN A 9 0.48 -12.21 12.47
C GLN A 9 0.50 -12.54 13.98
N CYS A 10 0.98 -11.62 14.81
CA CYS A 10 1.07 -11.85 16.25
C CYS A 10 -0.25 -11.46 16.94
N ASN A 11 -1.00 -12.48 17.35
CA ASN A 11 -2.01 -12.59 18.41
C ASN A 11 -2.58 -11.31 19.06
N GLN A 12 -3.92 -11.22 19.04
CA GLN A 12 -4.82 -10.29 19.75
C GLN A 12 -5.15 -8.96 19.02
N GLY A 13 -5.82 -9.05 17.87
CA GLY A 13 -6.42 -7.89 17.19
C GLY A 13 -7.10 -8.24 15.86
N LYS A 14 -7.82 -7.28 15.26
CA LYS A 14 -8.44 -7.37 13.93
C LYS A 14 -7.41 -7.90 12.91
N PRO A 15 -7.75 -8.87 12.04
CA PRO A 15 -6.78 -9.48 11.14
C PRO A 15 -6.08 -8.40 10.32
N ALA A 16 -4.75 -8.44 10.34
CA ALA A 16 -3.93 -7.49 9.60
C ALA A 16 -4.30 -7.56 8.12
N LYS A 17 -4.61 -6.40 7.54
CA LYS A 17 -4.88 -6.26 6.10
C LYS A 17 -3.71 -6.82 5.29
N PRO A 18 -3.96 -7.33 4.08
CA PRO A 18 -2.92 -7.89 3.24
C PRO A 18 -1.78 -6.88 3.05
N ILE A 19 -0.54 -7.32 3.30
CA ILE A 19 0.65 -6.46 3.23
C ILE A 19 0.78 -5.81 1.86
N ARG A 20 0.41 -6.54 0.81
CA ARG A 20 0.40 -6.04 -0.57
C ARG A 20 -0.45 -4.78 -0.70
N LEU A 21 -1.66 -4.77 -0.10
CA LEU A 21 -2.56 -3.62 -0.11
C LEU A 21 -1.96 -2.41 0.64
N MET A 22 -1.37 -2.66 1.80
CA MET A 22 -0.74 -1.58 2.59
C MET A 22 0.47 -0.97 1.87
N VAL A 23 1.32 -1.83 1.30
CA VAL A 23 2.49 -1.39 0.51
C VAL A 23 2.05 -0.67 -0.76
N SER A 24 1.02 -1.16 -1.47
CA SER A 24 0.51 -0.51 -2.68
C SER A 24 -0.04 0.88 -2.39
N LEU A 25 -0.74 1.08 -1.27
CA LEU A 25 -1.26 2.40 -0.89
C LEU A 25 -0.13 3.39 -0.57
N LEU A 26 0.90 2.95 0.16
CA LEU A 26 2.08 3.78 0.44
C LEU A 26 2.84 4.15 -0.84
N ILE A 27 2.90 3.23 -1.80
CA ILE A 27 3.48 3.50 -3.12
C ILE A 27 2.66 4.58 -3.81
N LEU A 28 1.37 4.33 -4.04
CA LEU A 28 0.47 5.24 -4.76
C LEU A 28 0.47 6.65 -4.15
N LYS A 29 0.51 6.72 -2.81
CA LYS A 29 0.67 7.97 -2.07
C LYS A 29 1.91 8.74 -2.53
N GLN A 30 3.08 8.10 -2.55
CA GLN A 30 4.33 8.75 -2.98
C GLN A 30 4.31 9.08 -4.47
N LEU A 31 3.77 8.20 -5.31
CA LEU A 31 3.78 8.38 -6.77
C LEU A 31 2.98 9.59 -7.21
N ARG A 32 1.86 9.83 -6.54
CA ARG A 32 0.91 10.89 -6.88
C ARG A 32 0.99 12.08 -5.91
N ASN A 33 1.92 12.02 -4.96
CA ASN A 33 2.10 12.99 -3.88
C ASN A 33 0.77 13.32 -3.16
N LEU A 34 0.00 12.28 -2.81
CA LEU A 34 -1.32 12.40 -2.19
C LEU A 34 -1.25 12.29 -0.65
N SER A 35 -2.30 12.75 0.03
CA SER A 35 -2.50 12.48 1.45
C SER A 35 -3.00 11.05 1.69
N ASP A 36 -2.88 10.56 2.93
CA ASP A 36 -3.38 9.22 3.32
C ASP A 36 -4.90 9.10 3.15
N GLU A 37 -5.65 10.19 3.31
CA GLU A 37 -7.10 10.24 3.10
C GLU A 37 -7.43 10.20 1.60
N SER A 38 -6.74 11.01 0.80
CA SER A 38 -6.99 11.07 -0.65
C SER A 38 -6.61 9.77 -1.35
N VAL A 39 -5.53 9.08 -0.94
CA VAL A 39 -5.17 7.79 -1.55
C VAL A 39 -6.19 6.70 -1.23
N VAL A 40 -6.76 6.70 -0.02
CA VAL A 40 -7.81 5.76 0.40
C VAL A 40 -9.12 6.03 -0.36
N GLY A 41 -9.49 7.31 -0.54
CA GLY A 41 -10.64 7.69 -1.35
C GLY A 41 -10.48 7.31 -2.81
N GLN A 42 -9.36 7.69 -3.44
CA GLN A 42 -9.11 7.36 -4.84
C GLN A 42 -8.97 5.85 -5.09
N TRP A 43 -8.55 5.07 -4.09
CA TRP A 43 -8.52 3.61 -4.23
C TRP A 43 -9.92 3.02 -4.44
N ALA A 44 -10.93 3.53 -3.73
CA ALA A 44 -12.31 3.08 -3.88
C ALA A 44 -12.91 3.43 -5.25
N GLU A 45 -12.43 4.52 -5.86
CA GLU A 45 -12.91 5.03 -7.15
C GLU A 45 -12.17 4.39 -8.34
N ASN A 46 -10.90 3.98 -8.17
CA ASN A 46 -10.06 3.52 -9.27
C ASN A 46 -9.80 2.02 -9.24
N ALA A 47 -10.38 1.28 -10.18
CA ALA A 47 -10.17 -0.18 -10.33
C ALA A 47 -8.69 -0.57 -10.50
N TYR A 48 -7.88 0.29 -11.14
CA TYR A 48 -6.44 0.08 -11.28
C TYR A 48 -5.71 0.04 -9.92
N TYR A 49 -6.11 0.90 -8.97
CA TYR A 49 -5.50 0.93 -7.64
C TYR A 49 -5.89 -0.30 -6.82
N GLN A 50 -7.11 -0.80 -7.02
CA GLN A 50 -7.59 -2.03 -6.40
C GLN A 50 -6.82 -3.24 -6.93
N TYR A 51 -6.66 -3.32 -8.26
CA TYR A 51 -5.84 -4.35 -8.89
C TYR A 51 -4.38 -4.29 -8.44
N PHE A 52 -3.82 -3.10 -8.27
CA PHE A 52 -2.45 -2.93 -7.77
C PHE A 52 -2.30 -3.36 -6.29
N GLY A 53 -3.30 -3.11 -5.46
CA GLY A 53 -3.40 -3.72 -4.12
C GLY A 53 -3.65 -5.24 -4.14
N GLY A 54 -3.99 -5.75 -5.32
CA GLY A 54 -4.26 -7.13 -5.64
C GLY A 54 -5.61 -7.61 -5.14
N GLU A 55 -6.61 -6.73 -5.18
CA GLU A 55 -8.00 -7.15 -5.26
C GLU A 55 -8.27 -7.80 -6.61
N LYS A 56 -9.09 -8.86 -6.58
CA LYS A 56 -9.52 -9.57 -7.79
C LYS A 56 -10.84 -9.02 -8.34
N LEU A 57 -11.62 -8.37 -7.49
CA LEU A 57 -12.94 -7.84 -7.79
C LEU A 57 -12.98 -6.38 -7.40
N PHE A 58 -13.70 -5.58 -8.18
CA PHE A 58 -13.89 -4.18 -7.88
C PHE A 58 -14.82 -4.00 -6.66
N SER A 59 -14.40 -3.17 -5.72
CA SER A 59 -15.14 -2.82 -4.51
C SER A 59 -15.15 -1.30 -4.32
N VAL A 60 -16.34 -0.74 -4.18
CA VAL A 60 -16.54 0.70 -3.93
C VAL A 60 -16.25 1.08 -2.47
N LYS A 61 -16.06 0.08 -1.59
CA LYS A 61 -15.75 0.34 -0.18
C LYS A 61 -14.26 0.65 0.00
N PRO A 62 -13.91 1.61 0.86
CA PRO A 62 -12.51 1.93 1.13
C PRO A 62 -11.77 0.71 1.72
N PRO A 63 -10.49 0.53 1.37
CA PRO A 63 -9.71 -0.65 1.73
C PRO A 63 -9.37 -0.69 3.23
N CYS A 64 -9.12 0.48 3.81
CA CYS A 64 -8.70 0.69 5.18
C CYS A 64 -9.07 2.11 5.65
N VAL A 65 -9.01 2.35 6.95
CA VAL A 65 -9.08 3.71 7.51
C VAL A 65 -7.70 4.37 7.32
N PRO A 66 -7.61 5.67 6.96
CA PRO A 66 -6.32 6.35 6.77
C PRO A 66 -5.36 6.21 7.96
N THR A 67 -5.89 6.17 9.18
CA THR A 67 -5.11 5.97 10.42
C THR A 67 -4.36 4.62 10.44
N GLU A 68 -4.89 3.57 9.79
CA GLU A 68 -4.22 2.27 9.68
C GLU A 68 -2.91 2.39 8.86
N LEU A 69 -2.82 3.33 7.91
CA LEU A 69 -1.57 3.59 7.16
C LEU A 69 -0.49 4.21 8.04
N VAL A 70 -0.89 5.10 8.95
CA VAL A 70 0.03 5.74 9.91
C VAL A 70 0.58 4.70 10.89
N GLU A 71 -0.28 3.84 11.43
CA GLU A 71 0.14 2.72 12.29
C GLU A 71 1.04 1.74 11.54
N PHE A 72 0.71 1.43 10.28
CA PHE A 72 1.55 0.58 9.45
C PHE A 72 2.94 1.18 9.25
N ARG A 73 3.04 2.50 8.99
CA ARG A 73 4.32 3.22 8.86
C ARG A 73 5.14 3.15 10.15
N LYS A 74 4.50 3.35 11.31
CA LYS A 74 5.16 3.22 12.62
C LYS A 74 5.68 1.80 12.85
N ARG A 75 4.92 0.78 12.44
CA ARG A 75 5.28 -0.63 12.61
C ARG A 75 6.44 -1.08 11.72
N ILE A 76 6.53 -0.59 10.47
CA ILE A 76 7.65 -0.91 9.57
C ILE A 76 8.92 -0.11 9.90
N GLY A 77 8.79 1.00 10.62
CA GLY A 77 9.87 1.92 10.92
C GLY A 77 10.35 2.72 9.70
N GLU A 78 11.16 3.76 9.94
CA GLU A 78 11.68 4.61 8.87
C GLU A 78 12.51 3.81 7.86
N ALA A 79 13.40 2.94 8.35
CA ALA A 79 14.19 2.04 7.52
C ALA A 79 13.32 1.12 6.62
N GLY A 80 12.19 0.63 7.13
CA GLY A 80 11.25 -0.18 6.35
C GLY A 80 10.56 0.63 5.25
N SER A 81 10.15 1.87 5.56
CA SER A 81 9.52 2.77 4.60
C SER A 81 10.48 3.20 3.49
N GLU A 82 11.74 3.49 3.84
CA GLU A 82 12.77 3.89 2.89
C GLU A 82 13.17 2.73 1.96
N LEU A 83 13.23 1.50 2.47
CA LEU A 83 13.46 0.31 1.64
C LEU A 83 12.33 0.07 0.62
N ILE A 84 11.08 0.34 1.00
CA ILE A 84 9.93 0.27 0.08
C ILE A 84 10.11 1.34 -1.01
N LEU A 85 10.36 2.58 -0.62
CA LEU A 85 10.58 3.69 -1.55
C LEU A 85 11.74 3.42 -2.52
N LYS A 86 12.89 2.99 -2.01
CA LYS A 86 14.08 2.66 -2.83
C LYS A 86 13.79 1.57 -3.85
N LYS A 87 13.09 0.50 -3.45
CA LYS A 87 12.71 -0.57 -4.38
C LYS A 87 11.71 -0.09 -5.42
N VAL A 88 10.81 0.80 -5.04
CA VAL A 88 9.78 1.36 -5.92
C VAL A 88 10.40 2.28 -6.93
N SER A 89 11.30 3.20 -6.54
CA SER A 89 12.03 4.06 -7.47
C SER A 89 12.77 3.25 -8.53
N VAL A 90 13.43 2.15 -8.14
CA VAL A 90 14.11 1.23 -9.09
C VAL A 90 13.12 0.50 -10.01
N SER A 91 11.93 0.16 -9.50
CA SER A 91 10.90 -0.55 -10.27
C SER A 91 10.16 0.38 -11.24
N MET A 92 10.00 1.66 -10.89
CA MET A 92 9.35 2.66 -11.74
C MET A 92 10.20 3.05 -12.95
N VAL A 93 11.52 3.15 -12.81
CA VAL A 93 12.43 3.37 -13.94
C VAL A 93 12.35 2.21 -14.95
N LYS A 94 11.86 1.04 -14.52
CA LYS A 94 11.66 -0.15 -15.36
C LYS A 94 10.23 -0.37 -15.84
N MET A 95 9.26 0.44 -15.41
CA MET A 95 7.94 0.43 -16.04
C MET A 95 8.05 1.25 -17.33
N PRO A 96 7.97 0.62 -18.52
CA PRO A 96 7.78 1.40 -19.73
C PRO A 96 6.52 2.24 -19.50
N MET A 97 6.65 3.56 -19.69
CA MET A 97 5.52 4.48 -19.71
C MET A 97 4.45 3.94 -20.65
N MET A 98 3.41 3.28 -20.10
CA MET A 98 2.10 3.29 -20.72
C MET A 98 1.45 4.61 -20.32
N ILE A 99 1.99 5.67 -20.91
CA ILE A 99 1.26 6.91 -21.12
C ILE A 99 0.48 6.67 -22.41
N ILE A 100 -0.85 6.71 -22.28
CA ILE A 100 -1.76 6.94 -23.40
C ILE A 100 -1.50 8.36 -23.92
#